data_AF-A0A7V5A0T3-F1
#
_entry.id   AF-A0A7V5A0T3-F1
#
_cell.length_a   1.000
_cell.length_b   1.000
_cell.length_c   1.000
_cell.angle_alpha   90.00
_cell.angle_beta   90.00
_cell.angle_gamma   90.00
#
_symmetry.space_group_name_H-M   'P 1'
#
loop_
_entity.id
_entity.type
_entity.pdbx_description
1 polymer ?
#
loop_
_entity_poly.entity_id
_entity_poly.type
_entity_poly.pdbx_seq_one_letter_code
_entity_poly.pdbx_strand_id
1 'polypeptide(L)'
;MKEYILHLIGEMAKFVMDSNPSRMVISLHQEEDGLHLAILDNVPRSEEELEKIRIALNAPKRPELSEYYGIMAGQDLLGNSRLNLVGWQVKHADVFRTQEGTKIDLWLGGERFDSSFFSIPKK
;
A
#
# COMPACT_ATOMS: atom_id res chain seq x y z
N MET A 1 15.80 5.28 -5.06
CA MET A 1 14.95 4.07 -5.24
C MET A 1 14.90 3.22 -3.98
N LYS A 2 16.02 2.73 -3.43
CA LYS A 2 16.01 1.97 -2.15
C LYS A 2 15.39 2.74 -0.98
N GLU A 3 15.77 4.01 -0.78
CA GLU A 3 15.21 4.87 0.27
C GLU A 3 13.69 5.07 0.13
N TYR A 4 13.22 5.19 -1.12
CA TYR A 4 11.80 5.31 -1.42
C TYR A 4 11.02 4.03 -1.06
N ILE A 5 11.57 2.85 -1.37
CA ILE A 5 10.97 1.57 -0.99
C ILE A 5 10.92 1.43 0.53
N LEU A 6 12.01 1.79 1.23
CA LEU A 6 12.05 1.77 2.69
C LEU A 6 11.05 2.75 3.32
N HIS A 7 10.88 3.93 2.72
CA HIS A 7 9.88 4.89 3.15
C HIS A 7 8.47 4.33 2.98
N LEU A 8 8.14 3.76 1.82
CA LEU A 8 6.85 3.12 1.56
C LEU A 8 6.55 1.99 2.55
N ILE A 9 7.53 1.10 2.77
CA ILE A 9 7.42 0.03 3.77
C ILE A 9 7.13 0.61 5.15
N GLY A 10 7.84 1.67 5.54
CA GLY A 10 7.64 2.36 6.82
C GLY A 10 6.24 2.95 6.96
N GLU A 11 5.71 3.60 5.91
CA GLU A 11 4.38 4.18 5.94
C GLU A 11 3.28 3.12 6.01
N MET A 12 3.40 2.02 5.25
CA MET A 12 2.46 0.90 5.32
C MET A 12 2.54 0.15 6.65
N ALA A 13 3.74 -0.06 7.17
CA ALA A 13 3.94 -0.69 8.47
C ALA A 13 3.28 0.13 9.58
N LYS A 14 3.49 1.45 9.60
CA LYS A 14 2.83 2.35 10.58
C LYS A 14 1.31 2.29 10.46
N PHE A 15 0.76 2.38 9.24
CA PHE A 15 -0.69 2.27 9.02
C PHE A 15 -1.27 0.97 9.60
N VAL A 16 -0.61 -0.17 9.36
CA VAL A 16 -1.06 -1.46 9.91
C VAL A 16 -0.90 -1.49 11.43
N MET A 17 0.22 -0.97 11.96
CA MET A 17 0.49 -0.91 13.40
C MET A 17 -0.48 -0.02 14.18
N ASP A 18 -1.09 1.01 13.57
CA ASP A 18 -2.13 1.84 14.21
C ASP A 18 -3.34 1.01 14.70
N SER A 19 -3.55 -0.17 14.10
CA SER A 19 -4.59 -1.11 14.51
C SER A 19 -4.15 -2.16 15.53
N ASN A 20 -2.92 -2.06 16.05
CA ASN A 20 -2.31 -2.97 17.03
C ASN A 20 -2.41 -4.47 16.66
N PRO A 21 -1.90 -4.87 15.48
CA PRO A 21 -1.91 -6.27 15.06
C PRO A 21 -1.00 -7.10 15.98
N SER A 22 -1.42 -8.33 16.29
CA SER A 22 -0.53 -9.29 16.97
C SER A 22 0.45 -9.96 15.99
N ARG A 23 0.14 -9.96 14.69
CA ARG A 23 0.95 -10.54 13.61
C ARG A 23 0.85 -9.66 12.37
N MET A 24 2.01 -9.35 11.79
CA MET A 24 2.13 -8.66 10.51
C MET A 24 3.26 -9.30 9.71
N VAL A 25 3.06 -9.44 8.40
CA VAL A 25 4.07 -9.87 7.44
C VAL A 25 4.14 -8.84 6.33
N ILE A 26 5.34 -8.39 6.01
CA ILE A 26 5.60 -7.54 4.85
C ILE A 26 6.55 -8.33 3.94
N SER A 27 6.10 -8.59 2.71
CA SER A 27 6.85 -9.29 1.69
C SER A 27 7.14 -8.35 0.54
N LEU A 28 8.42 -8.20 0.22
CA LEU A 28 8.91 -7.37 -0.87
C LEU A 28 9.41 -8.28 -1.99
N HIS A 29 8.78 -8.20 -3.16
CA HIS A 29 9.27 -8.84 -4.38
C HIS A 29 9.72 -7.74 -5.36
N GLN A 30 10.99 -7.78 -5.76
CA GLN A 30 11.57 -6.79 -6.67
C GLN A 30 12.04 -7.48 -7.96
N GLU A 31 11.59 -6.94 -9.09
CA GLU A 31 11.98 -7.33 -10.43
C GLU A 31 12.74 -6.20 -11.14
N GLU A 32 13.17 -6.43 -12.38
CA GLU A 32 13.97 -5.47 -13.15
C GLU A 32 13.23 -4.15 -13.43
N ASP A 33 11.91 -4.19 -13.63
CA ASP A 33 11.09 -3.03 -14.05
C ASP A 33 9.97 -2.65 -13.06
N GLY A 34 9.90 -3.33 -11.92
CA GLY A 34 8.91 -3.04 -10.89
C GLY A 34 9.05 -3.84 -9.62
N LEU A 35 8.02 -3.72 -8.79
CA LEU A 35 8.03 -4.15 -7.41
C LEU A 35 6.60 -4.44 -6.96
N HIS A 36 6.47 -5.52 -6.21
CA HIS A 36 5.25 -5.91 -5.54
C HIS A 36 5.52 -5.95 -4.03
N LEU A 37 4.73 -5.17 -3.29
CA LEU A 37 4.75 -5.16 -1.83
C LEU A 37 3.45 -5.76 -1.31
N ALA A 38 3.54 -6.92 -0.66
CA ALA A 38 2.40 -7.57 -0.03
C ALA A 38 2.49 -7.39 1.49
N ILE A 39 1.44 -6.83 2.08
CA ILE A 39 1.30 -6.63 3.51
C ILE A 39 0.14 -7.48 4.00
N LEU A 40 0.38 -8.32 5.00
CA LEU A 40 -0.64 -9.14 5.64
C LEU A 40 -0.66 -8.85 7.13
N ASP A 41 -1.83 -8.76 7.71
CA ASP A 41 -2.02 -8.70 9.17
C ASP A 41 -3.12 -9.66 9.62
N ASN A 42 -3.27 -9.77 10.94
CA ASN A 42 -4.35 -10.54 11.54
C ASN A 42 -5.50 -9.67 12.09
N VAL A 43 -5.69 -8.47 11.52
CA VAL A 43 -6.71 -7.53 11.98
C VAL A 43 -7.97 -7.69 11.11
N PRO A 44 -9.10 -8.12 11.70
CA PRO A 44 -10.36 -8.18 10.98
C PRO A 44 -10.89 -6.76 10.76
N ARG A 45 -11.21 -6.42 9.51
CA ARG A 45 -11.82 -5.14 9.11
C ARG A 45 -13.19 -5.40 8.51
N SER A 46 -14.15 -4.50 8.69
CA SER A 46 -15.45 -4.53 8.00
C SER A 46 -15.29 -4.30 6.50
N GLU A 47 -16.28 -4.67 5.69
CA GLU A 47 -16.20 -4.42 4.24
C GLU A 47 -16.13 -2.92 3.92
N GLU A 48 -16.79 -2.08 4.71
CA GLU A 48 -16.73 -0.62 4.59
C GLU A 48 -15.30 -0.10 4.84
N GLU A 49 -14.59 -0.62 5.84
CA GLU A 49 -13.20 -0.26 6.10
C GLU A 49 -12.27 -0.72 4.99
N LEU A 50 -12.46 -1.96 4.49
CA LEU A 50 -11.69 -2.47 3.36
C LEU A 50 -11.87 -1.59 2.13
N GLU A 51 -13.10 -1.18 1.82
CA GLU A 51 -13.40 -0.31 0.70
C GLU A 51 -12.77 1.08 0.85
N LYS A 52 -12.78 1.66 2.06
CA LYS A 52 -12.08 2.93 2.34
C LYS A 52 -10.59 2.83 2.06
N ILE A 53 -9.96 1.71 2.43
CA ILE A 53 -8.53 1.47 2.15
C ILE A 53 -8.30 1.33 0.63
N ARG A 54 -9.15 0.58 -0.09
CA ARG A 54 -9.06 0.44 -1.55
C ARG A 54 -9.15 1.77 -2.27
N ILE A 55 -10.13 2.60 -1.91
CA ILE A 55 -10.34 3.92 -2.50
C ILE A 55 -9.14 4.83 -2.24
N ALA A 56 -8.63 4.84 -1.00
CA ALA A 56 -7.49 5.68 -0.65
C ALA A 56 -6.21 5.29 -1.42
N LEU A 57 -5.94 3.99 -1.53
CA LEU A 57 -4.75 3.48 -2.22
C LEU A 57 -4.85 3.56 -3.75
N ASN A 58 -6.04 3.71 -4.32
CA ASN A 58 -6.26 3.88 -5.76
C ASN A 58 -6.75 5.29 -6.12
N ALA A 59 -6.54 6.26 -5.23
CA ALA A 59 -6.95 7.64 -5.48
C ALA A 59 -6.26 8.22 -6.73
N PRO A 60 -6.97 9.00 -7.57
CA PRO A 60 -6.40 9.57 -8.78
C PRO A 60 -5.18 10.43 -8.43
N LYS A 61 -4.11 10.27 -9.23
CA LYS A 61 -2.87 11.03 -9.06
C LYS A 61 -3.16 12.52 -9.20
N ARG A 62 -2.66 13.31 -8.25
CA ARG A 62 -2.74 14.78 -8.23
C ARG A 62 -1.34 15.38 -8.34
N PRO A 63 -0.80 15.53 -9.57
CA PRO A 63 0.55 16.05 -9.81
C PRO A 63 0.83 17.39 -9.10
N GLU A 64 -0.20 18.23 -9.02
CA GLU A 64 -0.20 19.56 -8.41
C GLU A 64 0.05 19.56 -6.89
N LEU A 65 -0.08 18.40 -6.24
CA LEU A 65 0.13 18.25 -4.80
C LEU A 65 1.47 17.59 -4.44
N SER A 66 2.22 17.08 -5.42
CA SER A 66 3.47 16.34 -5.18
C SER A 66 4.54 17.16 -4.44
N GLU A 67 4.60 18.47 -4.70
CA GLU A 67 5.54 19.42 -4.08
C GLU A 67 5.13 19.80 -2.64
N TYR A 68 3.83 19.81 -2.34
CA TYR A 68 3.28 20.19 -1.04
C TYR A 68 3.50 19.15 0.07
N TYR A 69 3.65 17.86 -0.28
CA TYR A 69 3.65 16.77 0.70
C TYR A 69 5.02 16.14 0.98
N GLY A 70 6.07 16.49 0.21
CA GLY A 70 7.46 16.25 0.63
C GLY A 70 7.79 16.94 1.97
N ILE A 71 7.06 17.99 2.31
CA ILE A 71 7.19 18.78 3.54
C ILE A 71 6.43 18.12 4.73
N MET A 72 5.35 17.38 4.48
CA MET A 72 4.54 16.73 5.53
C MET A 72 4.92 15.27 5.82
N ALA A 73 5.82 14.66 5.05
CA ALA A 73 6.37 13.33 5.34
C ALA A 73 7.10 13.24 6.72
N GLY A 74 7.30 14.37 7.40
CA GLY A 74 7.82 14.49 8.76
C GLY A 74 6.79 14.79 9.86
N GLN A 75 5.48 14.89 9.56
CA GLN A 75 4.43 15.08 10.58
C GLN A 75 3.47 13.87 10.61
N ASP A 76 3.00 13.51 11.81
CA ASP A 76 2.09 12.38 12.08
C ASP A 76 0.78 12.50 11.29
N LEU A 77 0.76 11.96 10.07
CA LEU A 77 -0.46 11.76 9.30
C LEU A 77 -1.17 10.50 9.80
N LEU A 78 -2.38 10.66 10.31
CA LEU A 78 -3.21 9.57 10.81
C LEU A 78 -3.97 8.88 9.66
N GLY A 79 -3.98 7.55 9.67
CA GLY A 79 -4.90 6.70 8.87
C GLY A 79 -4.99 7.04 7.37
N ASN A 80 -6.18 7.43 6.90
CA ASN A 80 -6.49 7.58 5.47
C ASN A 80 -5.64 8.64 4.73
N SER A 81 -5.23 9.71 5.40
CA SER A 81 -4.37 10.73 4.77
C SER A 81 -3.03 10.15 4.34
N ARG A 82 -2.50 9.20 5.11
CA ARG A 82 -1.28 8.45 4.79
C ARG A 82 -1.50 7.50 3.61
N LEU A 83 -2.60 6.76 3.61
CA LEU A 83 -2.95 5.86 2.51
C LEU A 83 -3.11 6.60 1.19
N ASN A 84 -3.66 7.81 1.19
CA ASN A 84 -3.77 8.64 -0.02
C ASN A 84 -2.39 9.00 -0.59
N LEU A 85 -1.41 9.32 0.27
CA LEU A 85 -0.04 9.60 -0.16
C LEU A 85 0.61 8.36 -0.78
N VAL A 86 0.40 7.19 -0.16
CA VAL A 86 0.83 5.91 -0.73
C VAL A 86 0.12 5.66 -2.07
N GLY A 87 -1.18 5.94 -2.16
CA GLY A 87 -1.98 5.74 -3.36
C GLY A 87 -1.46 6.51 -4.58
N TRP A 88 -0.99 7.74 -4.39
CA TRP A 88 -0.39 8.53 -5.47
C TRP A 88 0.95 7.98 -5.97
N GLN A 89 1.65 7.26 -5.11
CA GLN A 89 2.97 6.69 -5.33
C GLN A 89 2.92 5.33 -6.02
N VAL A 90 1.85 4.57 -5.82
CA VAL A 90 1.66 3.25 -6.44
C VAL A 90 0.97 3.34 -7.80
N LYS A 91 1.03 2.25 -8.59
CA LYS A 91 0.31 2.11 -9.86
C LYS A 91 -1.07 1.51 -9.64
N HIS A 92 -1.15 0.53 -8.74
CA HIS A 92 -2.37 -0.19 -8.39
C HIS A 92 -2.24 -0.72 -6.96
N ALA A 93 -3.38 -0.91 -6.31
CA ALA A 93 -3.46 -1.58 -5.03
C ALA A 93 -4.71 -2.45 -4.94
N ASP A 94 -4.54 -3.66 -4.41
CA ASP A 94 -5.66 -4.52 -4.05
C ASP A 94 -5.72 -4.71 -2.54
N VAL A 95 -6.94 -4.80 -2.01
CA VAL A 95 -7.18 -5.03 -0.59
C VAL A 95 -8.21 -6.13 -0.42
N PHE A 96 -7.79 -7.20 0.25
CA PHE A 96 -8.57 -8.42 0.43
C PHE A 96 -8.74 -8.77 1.90
N ARG A 97 -9.92 -9.29 2.23
CA ARG A 97 -10.12 -10.04 3.46
C ARG A 97 -9.43 -11.40 3.33
N THR A 98 -8.67 -11.80 4.35
CA THR A 98 -8.16 -13.17 4.49
C THR A 98 -8.97 -13.92 5.53
N GLN A 99 -8.69 -15.22 5.74
CA GLN A 99 -9.36 -15.98 6.80
C GLN A 99 -9.09 -15.41 8.20
N GLU A 100 -7.93 -14.79 8.42
CA GLU A 100 -7.48 -14.34 9.74
C GLU A 100 -7.23 -12.83 9.85
N GLY A 101 -7.50 -12.04 8.80
CA GLY A 101 -7.26 -10.60 8.81
C GLY A 101 -7.37 -9.96 7.42
N THR A 102 -6.38 -9.15 7.07
CA THR A 102 -6.38 -8.37 5.82
C THR A 102 -5.08 -8.55 5.05
N LYS A 103 -5.16 -8.54 3.72
CA LYS A 103 -4.04 -8.49 2.80
C LYS A 103 -4.15 -7.22 1.95
N ILE A 104 -3.05 -6.50 1.84
CA ILE A 104 -2.89 -5.33 0.96
C ILE A 104 -1.76 -5.66 0.00
N ASP A 105 -2.04 -5.65 -1.29
CA ASP A 105 -1.05 -5.79 -2.35
C ASP A 105 -0.85 -4.44 -3.03
N LEU A 106 0.40 -3.99 -3.13
CA LEU A 106 0.78 -2.74 -3.78
C LEU A 106 1.73 -3.02 -4.95
N TRP A 107 1.48 -2.37 -6.06
CA TRP A 107 2.31 -2.49 -7.26
C TRP A 107 2.95 -1.18 -7.65
N LEU A 108 4.26 -1.24 -7.90
CA LEU A 108 5.10 -0.11 -8.28
C LEU A 108 5.92 -0.52 -9.50
N GLY A 109 6.11 0.38 -10.45
CA GLY A 109 6.90 0.06 -11.64
C GLY A 109 6.71 1.04 -12.79
N GLY A 110 7.55 0.87 -13.81
CA GLY A 110 7.48 1.64 -15.05
C GLY A 110 6.32 1.20 -15.95
N GLU A 111 6.22 1.78 -17.14
CA GLU A 111 5.16 1.45 -18.13
C GLU A 111 5.18 0.00 -18.63
N ARG A 112 6.28 -0.73 -18.40
CA ARG A 112 6.42 -2.15 -18.75
C ARG A 112 5.97 -3.12 -17.66
N PHE A 113 5.68 -2.60 -16.47
CA PHE A 113 5.26 -3.42 -15.33
C PHE A 113 3.87 -4.04 -15.58
N ASP A 114 3.81 -5.37 -15.58
CA ASP A 114 2.58 -6.13 -15.72
C ASP A 114 2.19 -6.77 -14.37
N SER A 115 1.11 -6.29 -13.77
CA SER A 115 0.61 -6.75 -12.47
C SER A 115 0.06 -8.19 -12.50
N SER A 116 -0.21 -8.73 -13.70
CA SER A 116 -0.76 -10.09 -13.83
C SER A 116 0.21 -11.18 -13.36
N PHE A 117 1.53 -10.93 -13.43
CA PHE A 117 2.57 -11.84 -12.93
C PHE A 117 2.55 -12.05 -11.41
N PHE A 118 1.86 -11.18 -10.66
CA PHE A 118 1.82 -11.16 -9.19
C PHE A 118 0.43 -11.46 -8.63
N SER A 119 -0.55 -11.69 -9.51
CA SER A 119 -1.90 -12.08 -9.12
C SER A 119 -1.99 -13.59 -8.89
N ILE A 120 -2.72 -14.02 -7.85
CA ILE A 120 -2.96 -15.45 -7.60
C ILE A 120 -3.69 -16.01 -8.84
N PRO A 121 -3.25 -17.15 -9.42
CA PRO A 121 -3.86 -17.69 -10.64
C PRO A 121 -5.38 -17.82 -10.48
N LYS A 122 -6.14 -17.19 -11.38
CA LYS A 122 -7.57 -17.44 -11.48
C LYS A 122 -7.75 -18.88 -11.95
N LYS A 123 -8.41 -19.70 -11.14
CA LYS A 123 -8.84 -21.05 -11.52
C LYS A 123 -9.87 -21.00 -12.64
#